data_AF-A0A3P8SGK4-F1
#
_entry.id   AF-A0A3P8SGK4-F1
#
_cell.length_a   1.000
_cell.length_b   1.000
_cell.length_c   1.000
_cell.angle_alpha   90.00
_cell.angle_beta   90.00
_cell.angle_gamma   90.00
#
_symmetry.space_group_name_H-M   'P 1'
#
loop_
_entity.id
_entity.type
_entity.pdbx_description
1 polymer ?
#
loop_
_entity_poly.entity_id
_entity_poly.type
_entity_poly.pdbx_seq_one_letter_code
_entity_poly.pdbx_strand_id
1 'polypeptide(L)'
;MKQGKEAKTYIILKYREELGWLNYIFFSLSVWFAVLTLVYLNFSMRAGTVPICGYGQAECQVPSLADLFDRVIQQSSRMHGISSDLHSQFEQYFFPNKNLIGKRKCHTYGILTPDDKENAQRLGREELTEVILMLLGAWSDPLSQLYWSMSQDQNQDFNHYTSNKALEITDMVHELRDGVTKMAEKMKLEGVLGNTVGYVSPESLVPSSAFSFYKRGELDSVDHHDLLYCLRRDSNKVKNYLRILKCTTFPGLDC
;
A
#
# COMPACT_ATOMS: atom_id res chain seq x y z
N MET A 1 -42.91 -62.69 -12.73
CA MET A 1 -41.76 -62.00 -13.38
C MET A 1 -41.69 -60.48 -13.11
N LYS A 2 -42.75 -59.84 -12.57
CA LYS A 2 -42.80 -58.37 -12.32
C LYS A 2 -42.08 -57.92 -11.02
N GLN A 3 -42.22 -58.67 -9.92
CA GLN A 3 -41.59 -58.35 -8.62
C GLN A 3 -40.06 -58.34 -8.63
N GLY A 4 -39.40 -59.18 -9.44
CA GLY A 4 -37.94 -59.23 -9.52
C GLY A 4 -37.28 -58.03 -10.22
N LYS A 5 -38.04 -57.25 -11.02
CA LYS A 5 -37.53 -56.04 -11.70
C LYS A 5 -37.58 -54.82 -10.77
N GLU A 6 -38.59 -54.73 -9.90
CA GLU A 6 -38.72 -53.61 -8.96
C GLU A 6 -37.66 -53.68 -7.84
N ALA A 7 -37.39 -54.88 -7.31
CA ALA A 7 -36.32 -55.06 -6.31
C ALA A 7 -34.93 -54.70 -6.87
N LYS A 8 -34.63 -55.07 -8.13
CA LYS A 8 -33.37 -54.68 -8.78
C LYS A 8 -33.27 -53.17 -9.00
N THR A 9 -34.38 -52.52 -9.37
CA THR A 9 -34.41 -51.06 -9.57
C THR A 9 -34.19 -50.31 -8.25
N TYR A 10 -34.80 -50.78 -7.16
CA TYR A 10 -34.61 -50.21 -5.83
C TYR A 10 -33.16 -50.32 -5.33
N ILE A 11 -32.52 -51.48 -5.53
CA ILE A 11 -31.11 -51.68 -5.16
C ILE A 11 -30.19 -50.75 -5.98
N ILE A 12 -30.43 -50.61 -7.29
CA ILE A 12 -29.63 -49.71 -8.15
C ILE A 12 -29.78 -48.24 -7.73
N LEU A 13 -31.01 -47.81 -7.38
CA LEU A 13 -31.26 -46.44 -6.91
C LEU A 13 -30.57 -46.17 -5.57
N LYS A 14 -30.62 -47.13 -4.64
CA LYS A 14 -29.94 -47.02 -3.34
C LYS A 14 -28.41 -46.94 -3.49
N TYR A 15 -27.81 -47.77 -4.36
CA TYR A 15 -26.38 -47.70 -4.66
C TYR A 15 -25.98 -46.39 -5.34
N ARG A 16 -26.82 -45.84 -6.23
CA ARG A 16 -26.58 -44.54 -6.86
C ARG A 16 -26.61 -43.41 -5.84
N GLU A 17 -27.52 -43.47 -4.87
CA GLU A 17 -27.62 -42.50 -3.79
C GLU A 17 -26.40 -42.57 -2.88
N GLU A 18 -25.99 -43.76 -2.42
CA GLU A 18 -24.78 -43.94 -1.60
C GLU A 18 -23.50 -43.49 -2.32
N LEU A 19 -23.36 -43.77 -3.62
CA LEU A 19 -22.25 -43.25 -4.43
C LEU A 19 -22.30 -41.71 -4.55
N GLY A 20 -23.50 -41.12 -4.59
CA GLY A 20 -23.69 -39.67 -4.58
C GLY A 20 -23.21 -39.03 -3.28
N TRP A 21 -23.56 -39.62 -2.13
CA TRP A 21 -23.08 -39.19 -0.82
C TRP A 21 -21.57 -39.33 -0.67
N LEU A 22 -20.99 -40.44 -1.13
CA LEU A 22 -19.55 -40.64 -1.13
C LEU A 22 -18.84 -39.58 -2.00
N ASN A 23 -19.31 -39.35 -3.22
CA ASN A 23 -18.75 -38.32 -4.10
C ASN A 23 -18.87 -36.91 -3.52
N TYR A 24 -19.99 -36.59 -2.86
CA TYR A 24 -20.18 -35.31 -2.19
C TYR A 24 -19.20 -35.13 -1.02
N ILE A 25 -18.98 -36.18 -0.22
CA ILE A 25 -18.01 -36.18 0.89
C ILE A 25 -16.58 -36.02 0.35
N PHE A 26 -16.20 -36.74 -0.72
CA PHE A 26 -14.89 -36.61 -1.36
C PHE A 26 -14.69 -35.20 -1.95
N PHE A 27 -15.70 -34.64 -2.61
CA PHE A 27 -15.65 -33.28 -3.13
C PHE A 27 -15.52 -32.24 -2.01
N SER A 28 -16.31 -32.38 -0.94
CA SER A 28 -16.20 -31.52 0.23
C SER A 28 -14.81 -31.60 0.85
N LEU A 29 -14.30 -32.80 1.13
CA LEU A 29 -12.96 -33.00 1.71
C LEU A 29 -11.87 -32.36 0.83
N SER A 30 -11.90 -32.57 -0.49
CA SER A 30 -10.91 -31.98 -1.39
C SER A 30 -10.95 -30.45 -1.44
N VAL A 31 -12.14 -29.83 -1.37
CA VAL A 31 -12.29 -28.38 -1.22
C VAL A 31 -11.71 -27.90 0.11
N TRP A 32 -12.00 -28.58 1.21
CA TRP A 32 -11.44 -28.24 2.52
C TRP A 32 -9.92 -28.38 2.57
N PHE A 33 -9.36 -29.42 1.95
CA PHE A 33 -7.91 -29.57 1.79
C PHE A 33 -7.31 -28.43 0.95
N ALA A 34 -7.95 -28.04 -0.15
CA ALA A 34 -7.49 -26.91 -0.97
C ALA A 34 -7.54 -25.58 -0.22
N VAL A 35 -8.58 -25.35 0.60
CA VAL A 35 -8.65 -24.16 1.46
C VAL A 35 -7.57 -24.19 2.54
N LEU A 36 -7.36 -25.34 3.19
CA LEU A 36 -6.30 -25.51 4.18
C LEU A 36 -4.90 -25.30 3.58
N THR A 37 -4.64 -25.81 2.37
CA THR A 37 -3.36 -25.58 1.70
C THR A 37 -3.20 -24.13 1.29
N LEU A 38 -4.25 -23.45 0.81
CA LEU A 38 -4.19 -22.02 0.51
C LEU A 38 -3.98 -21.16 1.76
N VAL A 39 -4.62 -21.51 2.89
CA VAL A 39 -4.40 -20.84 4.18
C VAL A 39 -2.97 -21.10 4.67
N TYR A 40 -2.49 -22.33 4.57
CA TYR A 40 -1.11 -22.69 4.93
C TYR A 40 -0.07 -22.00 4.05
N LEU A 41 -0.30 -21.89 2.74
CA LEU A 41 0.57 -21.18 1.81
C LEU A 41 0.56 -19.67 2.09
N ASN A 42 -0.62 -19.06 2.32
CA ASN A 42 -0.71 -17.66 2.73
C ASN A 42 -0.01 -17.41 4.07
N PHE A 43 -0.14 -18.33 5.03
CA PHE A 43 0.55 -18.26 6.31
C PHE A 43 2.07 -18.45 6.15
N SER A 44 2.51 -19.36 5.26
CA SER A 44 3.93 -19.59 4.96
C SER A 44 4.57 -18.39 4.23
N MET A 45 3.82 -17.70 3.39
CA MET A 45 4.25 -16.44 2.77
C MET A 45 4.31 -15.28 3.80
N ARG A 46 3.56 -15.39 4.90
CA ARG A 46 3.56 -14.42 6.01
C ARG A 46 4.62 -14.73 7.07
N ALA A 47 5.14 -15.96 7.11
CA ALA A 47 6.38 -16.28 7.80
C ALA A 47 7.54 -15.65 7.01
N GLY A 48 7.99 -14.49 7.48
CA GLY A 48 8.87 -13.58 6.74
C GLY A 48 10.03 -14.29 6.04
N THR A 49 10.33 -13.85 4.83
CA THR A 49 11.58 -14.14 4.17
C THR A 49 12.72 -13.81 5.13
N VAL A 50 13.39 -14.85 5.64
CA VAL A 50 14.72 -14.68 6.23
C VAL A 50 15.57 -14.01 5.14
N PRO A 51 16.30 -12.93 5.45
CA PRO A 51 17.17 -12.31 4.46
C PRO A 51 18.09 -13.39 3.89
N ILE A 52 18.05 -13.57 2.57
CA ILE A 52 19.02 -14.40 1.85
C ILE A 52 20.35 -13.65 1.97
N CYS A 53 21.08 -13.94 3.04
CA CYS A 53 22.41 -13.41 3.25
C CYS A 53 23.34 -14.07 2.22
N GLY A 54 23.96 -13.25 1.36
CA GLY A 54 24.92 -13.71 0.38
C GLY A 54 26.06 -14.46 1.07
N TYR A 55 26.39 -15.64 0.55
CA TYR A 55 27.55 -16.40 1.01
C TYR A 55 28.81 -15.52 0.89
N GLY A 56 29.35 -15.03 2.02
CA GLY A 56 30.72 -14.49 2.06
C GLY A 56 30.98 -13.15 2.75
N GLN A 57 30.03 -12.49 3.41
CA GLN A 57 30.35 -11.32 4.26
C GLN A 57 29.68 -11.41 5.64
N ALA A 58 30.46 -10.97 6.64
CA ALA A 58 30.24 -11.09 8.09
C ALA A 58 28.81 -10.76 8.54
N GLU A 59 28.27 -11.59 9.43
CA GLU A 59 27.03 -11.45 10.21
C GLU A 59 25.82 -10.86 9.45
N CYS A 60 24.73 -11.62 9.38
CA CYS A 60 23.44 -11.11 8.95
C CYS A 60 22.97 -10.06 9.99
N GLN A 61 23.51 -8.85 9.93
CA GLN A 61 23.29 -7.80 10.91
C GLN A 61 21.86 -7.32 10.77
N VAL A 62 21.06 -7.57 11.80
CA VAL A 62 19.72 -7.00 11.91
C VAL A 62 19.87 -5.48 11.85
N PRO A 63 19.21 -4.78 10.91
CA PRO A 63 19.39 -3.35 10.76
C PRO A 63 19.06 -2.61 12.07
N SER A 64 19.88 -1.63 12.42
CA SER A 64 19.61 -0.75 13.56
C SER A 64 18.39 0.12 13.27
N LEU A 65 17.78 0.71 14.31
CA LEU A 65 16.62 1.57 14.11
C LEU A 65 17.00 2.81 13.29
N ALA A 66 18.21 3.35 13.50
CA ALA A 66 18.76 4.43 12.68
C ALA A 66 18.90 4.03 11.20
N ASP A 67 19.38 2.81 10.90
CA ASP A 67 19.48 2.31 9.52
C ASP A 67 18.10 2.20 8.85
N LEU A 68 17.07 1.78 9.60
CA LEU A 68 15.71 1.75 9.08
C LEU A 68 15.21 3.15 8.74
N PHE A 69 15.42 4.13 9.63
CA PHE A 69 15.08 5.53 9.37
C PHE A 69 15.78 6.05 8.11
N ASP A 70 17.09 5.79 7.96
CA ASP A 70 17.85 6.26 6.80
C ASP A 70 17.32 5.67 5.49
N ARG A 71 17.01 4.37 5.47
CA ARG A 71 16.43 3.72 4.30
C ARG A 71 15.06 4.29 3.92
N VAL A 72 14.15 4.45 4.87
CA VAL A 72 12.80 5.00 4.57
C VAL A 72 12.85 6.49 4.22
N ILE A 73 13.75 7.28 4.81
CA ILE A 73 13.96 8.68 4.45
C ILE A 73 14.55 8.80 3.05
N GLN A 74 15.53 7.96 2.70
CA GLN A 74 16.11 7.94 1.36
C GLN A 74 15.05 7.58 0.31
N GLN A 75 14.28 6.52 0.55
CA GLN A 75 13.24 6.05 -0.37
C GLN A 75 12.11 7.09 -0.52
N SER A 76 11.68 7.72 0.57
CA SER A 76 10.65 8.78 0.52
C SER A 76 11.14 10.05 -0.17
N SER A 77 12.43 10.37 -0.02
CA SER A 77 13.06 11.47 -0.76
C SER A 77 13.09 11.20 -2.27
N ARG A 78 13.38 9.96 -2.68
CA ARG A 78 13.33 9.53 -4.09
C ARG A 78 11.90 9.62 -4.63
N MET A 79 10.92 9.06 -3.93
CA MET A 79 9.51 9.14 -4.30
C MET A 79 9.05 10.59 -4.47
N HIS A 80 9.42 11.47 -3.54
CA HIS A 80 9.12 12.90 -3.64
C HIS A 80 9.77 13.55 -4.86
N GLY A 81 11.04 13.25 -5.16
CA GLY A 81 11.73 13.72 -6.35
C GLY A 81 10.95 13.39 -7.63
N ILE A 82 10.60 12.11 -7.82
CA ILE A 82 9.85 11.65 -9.00
C ILE A 82 8.47 12.34 -9.07
N SER A 83 7.76 12.46 -7.95
CA SER A 83 6.45 13.16 -7.93
C SER A 83 6.57 14.65 -8.30
N SER A 84 7.66 15.30 -7.92
CA SER A 84 7.94 16.69 -8.24
C SER A 84 8.26 16.86 -9.72
N ASP A 85 9.06 15.95 -10.27
CA ASP A 85 9.42 15.94 -11.69
C ASP A 85 8.20 15.68 -12.57
N LEU A 86 7.33 14.74 -12.19
CA LEU A 86 6.08 14.47 -12.89
C LEU A 86 5.15 15.68 -12.91
N HIS A 87 4.91 16.29 -11.75
CA HIS A 87 4.07 17.48 -11.66
C HIS A 87 4.61 18.62 -12.54
N SER A 88 5.93 18.88 -12.47
CA SER A 88 6.56 19.98 -13.20
C SER A 88 6.52 19.75 -14.72
N GLN A 89 6.80 18.53 -15.17
CA GLN A 89 6.73 18.18 -16.59
C GLN A 89 5.29 18.22 -17.12
N PHE A 90 4.32 17.78 -16.33
CA PHE A 90 2.91 17.86 -16.69
C PHE A 90 2.42 19.30 -16.83
N GLU A 91 2.78 20.18 -15.89
CA GLU A 91 2.52 21.62 -15.99
C GLU A 91 3.16 22.23 -17.23
N GLN A 92 4.42 21.90 -17.52
CA GLN A 92 5.12 22.41 -18.69
C GLN A 92 4.46 21.96 -20.01
N TYR A 93 3.99 20.71 -20.08
CA TYR A 93 3.39 20.16 -21.29
C TYR A 93 1.96 20.67 -21.53
N PHE A 94 1.09 20.64 -20.52
CA PHE A 94 -0.35 20.95 -20.67
C PHE A 94 -0.72 22.39 -20.30
N PHE A 95 0.09 23.07 -19.47
CA PHE A 95 -0.21 24.39 -18.92
C PHE A 95 0.95 25.40 -19.04
N PRO A 96 1.70 25.48 -20.15
CA PRO A 96 2.94 26.27 -20.25
C PRO A 96 2.78 27.77 -19.97
N ASN A 97 1.58 28.33 -20.20
CA ASN A 97 1.27 29.75 -20.03
C ASN A 97 0.14 30.01 -19.02
N LYS A 98 -0.26 29.00 -18.22
CA LYS A 98 -1.41 29.11 -17.32
C LYS A 98 -0.95 29.00 -15.87
N ASN A 99 -1.10 30.09 -15.12
CA ASN A 99 -1.07 30.03 -13.67
C ASN A 99 -2.41 29.46 -13.20
N LEU A 100 -2.48 28.15 -13.00
CA LEU A 100 -3.63 27.52 -12.36
C LEU A 100 -3.63 27.90 -10.87
N ILE A 101 -4.28 29.02 -10.56
CA ILE A 101 -4.41 29.61 -9.22
C ILE A 101 -5.73 29.13 -8.60
N GLY A 102 -5.65 28.38 -7.52
CA GLY A 102 -6.82 27.94 -6.75
C GLY A 102 -6.42 27.09 -5.54
N LYS A 103 -7.24 27.12 -4.47
CA LYS A 103 -7.11 26.16 -3.36
C LYS A 103 -7.52 24.77 -3.87
N ARG A 104 -6.53 23.99 -4.28
CA ARG A 104 -6.71 22.59 -4.71
C ARG A 104 -7.07 21.74 -3.50
N LYS A 105 -8.14 20.95 -3.62
CA LYS A 105 -8.55 20.00 -2.60
C LYS A 105 -7.92 18.65 -2.93
N CYS A 106 -7.17 18.10 -1.99
CA CYS A 106 -6.65 16.74 -2.10
C CYS A 106 -7.56 15.77 -1.35
N HIS A 107 -7.68 14.53 -1.84
CA HIS A 107 -8.49 13.49 -1.20
C HIS A 107 -8.05 13.18 0.24
N THR A 108 -6.78 13.44 0.55
CA THR A 108 -6.18 13.34 1.89
C THR A 108 -6.51 14.50 2.82
N TYR A 109 -7.36 15.46 2.44
CA TYR A 109 -7.77 16.57 3.32
C TYR A 109 -8.42 16.10 4.64
N GLY A 110 -9.05 14.93 4.65
CA GLY A 110 -9.61 14.33 5.87
C GLY A 110 -8.56 13.75 6.83
N ILE A 111 -7.30 13.63 6.41
CA ILE A 111 -6.20 13.20 7.27
C ILE A 111 -5.67 14.45 7.98
N LEU A 112 -5.78 14.48 9.32
CA LEU A 112 -5.27 15.59 10.13
C LEU A 112 -3.75 15.58 10.08
N THR A 113 -3.19 16.38 9.18
CA THR A 113 -1.75 16.54 9.02
C THR A 113 -1.30 17.88 9.60
N PRO A 114 -0.22 17.92 10.39
CA PRO A 114 0.37 19.19 10.83
C PRO A 114 0.89 19.99 9.61
N ASP A 115 0.47 21.26 9.49
CA ASP A 115 0.82 22.07 8.32
C ASP A 115 2.24 22.69 8.39
N ASP A 116 2.82 22.77 9.58
CA ASP A 116 4.16 23.32 9.83
C ASP A 116 5.03 22.38 10.68
N LYS A 117 6.33 22.68 10.72
CA LYS A 117 7.35 21.87 11.39
C LYS A 117 7.09 21.82 12.90
N GLU A 118 6.70 22.95 13.48
CA GLU A 118 6.45 23.10 14.92
C GLU A 118 5.28 22.22 15.37
N ASN A 119 4.18 22.20 14.62
CA ASN A 119 3.03 21.34 14.89
C ASN A 119 3.35 19.87 14.64
N ALA A 120 4.20 19.56 13.66
CA ALA A 120 4.67 18.20 13.42
C ALA A 120 5.59 17.67 14.53
N GLN A 121 6.41 18.54 15.13
CA GLN A 121 7.23 18.20 16.30
C GLN A 121 6.41 18.06 17.60
N ARG A 122 5.27 18.76 17.69
CA ARG A 122 4.32 18.63 18.81
C ARG A 122 3.51 17.34 18.74
N LEU A 123 3.28 16.84 17.54
CA LEU A 123 2.61 15.55 17.33
C LEU A 123 3.47 14.44 17.96
N GLY A 124 2.85 13.53 18.70
CA GLY A 124 3.57 12.42 19.32
C GLY A 124 4.22 11.52 18.26
N ARG A 125 5.31 10.82 18.61
CA ARG A 125 5.97 9.85 17.70
C ARG A 125 4.98 8.82 17.14
N GLU A 126 4.04 8.39 17.97
CA GLU A 126 2.96 7.45 17.62
C GLU A 126 2.02 8.03 16.57
N GLU A 127 1.42 9.18 16.88
CA GLU A 127 0.49 9.90 15.99
C GLU A 127 1.16 10.27 14.66
N LEU A 128 2.42 10.72 14.69
CA LEU A 128 3.17 11.07 13.49
C LEU A 128 3.44 9.84 12.61
N THR A 129 3.74 8.69 13.22
CA THR A 129 3.90 7.42 12.51
C THR A 129 2.58 6.98 11.87
N GLU A 130 1.46 7.12 12.59
CA GLU A 130 0.13 6.80 12.09
C GLU A 130 -0.25 7.69 10.89
N VAL A 131 -0.01 9.00 10.99
CA VAL A 131 -0.25 9.96 9.89
C VAL A 131 0.57 9.61 8.65
N ILE A 132 1.83 9.19 8.80
CA ILE A 132 2.67 8.75 7.67
C ILE A 132 2.02 7.53 6.99
N LEU A 133 1.59 6.53 7.76
CA LEU A 133 0.97 5.31 7.23
C LEU A 133 -0.39 5.60 6.57
N MET A 134 -1.20 6.50 7.13
CA MET A 134 -2.46 6.97 6.54
C MET A 134 -2.22 7.65 5.19
N LEU A 135 -1.23 8.54 5.10
CA LEU A 135 -0.88 9.20 3.84
C LEU A 135 -0.45 8.18 2.78
N LEU A 136 0.47 7.28 3.11
CA LEU A 136 0.93 6.23 2.18
C LEU A 136 -0.23 5.33 1.73
N GLY A 137 -1.10 4.91 2.66
CA GLY A 137 -2.26 4.07 2.35
C GLY A 137 -3.29 4.75 1.44
N ALA A 138 -3.44 6.06 1.55
CA ALA A 138 -4.41 6.83 0.75
C ALA A 138 -4.02 6.96 -0.74
N TRP A 139 -2.80 6.59 -1.14
CA TRP A 139 -2.31 6.77 -2.52
C TRP A 139 -2.45 5.55 -3.44
N SER A 140 -2.82 4.38 -2.91
CA SER A 140 -2.98 3.15 -3.71
C SER A 140 -3.95 3.33 -4.88
N ASP A 141 -5.18 3.76 -4.60
CA ASP A 141 -6.22 3.89 -5.63
C ASP A 141 -5.95 5.05 -6.61
N PRO A 142 -5.59 6.28 -6.15
CA PRO A 142 -5.28 7.37 -7.08
C PRO A 142 -4.12 7.07 -8.02
N LEU A 143 -3.07 6.37 -7.56
CA LEU A 143 -1.95 5.99 -8.42
C LEU A 143 -2.35 4.93 -9.45
N SER A 144 -3.18 3.95 -9.06
CA SER A 144 -3.73 2.98 -10.00
C SER A 144 -4.58 3.66 -11.07
N GLN A 145 -5.41 4.64 -10.69
CA GLN A 145 -6.23 5.41 -11.63
C GLN A 145 -5.37 6.23 -12.60
N LEU A 146 -4.33 6.91 -12.09
CA LEU A 146 -3.38 7.66 -12.91
C LEU A 146 -2.67 6.75 -13.93
N TYR A 147 -2.25 5.55 -13.51
CA TYR A 147 -1.63 4.57 -14.41
C TYR A 147 -2.59 4.20 -15.54
N TRP A 148 -3.82 3.78 -15.18
CA TRP A 148 -4.80 3.31 -16.16
C TRP A 148 -5.30 4.40 -17.11
N SER A 149 -5.45 5.65 -16.64
CA SER A 149 -5.87 6.76 -17.49
C SER A 149 -4.78 7.14 -18.50
N MET A 150 -3.52 7.18 -18.06
CA MET A 150 -2.38 7.51 -18.93
C MET A 150 -2.01 6.37 -19.87
N SER A 151 -2.24 5.10 -19.51
CA SER A 151 -1.89 3.96 -20.37
C SER A 151 -2.83 3.78 -21.57
N GLN A 152 -4.04 4.35 -21.52
CA GLN A 152 -5.09 4.12 -22.54
C GLN A 152 -5.10 5.16 -23.66
N ASP A 153 -4.44 6.31 -23.49
CA ASP A 153 -4.45 7.40 -24.46
C ASP A 153 -3.31 7.27 -25.51
N GLN A 154 -3.61 7.62 -26.77
CA GLN A 154 -2.76 7.39 -27.95
C GLN A 154 -1.56 8.34 -28.07
N ASN A 155 -1.41 9.30 -27.17
CA ASN A 155 -0.30 10.27 -27.18
C ASN A 155 0.98 9.65 -26.59
N GLN A 156 1.80 9.02 -27.44
CA GLN A 156 2.59 7.85 -27.02
C GLN A 156 3.73 8.13 -26.03
N ASP A 157 4.50 9.21 -26.16
CA ASP A 157 5.73 9.31 -25.38
C ASP A 157 5.53 9.87 -23.96
N PHE A 158 4.77 10.97 -23.82
CA PHE A 158 4.55 11.62 -22.53
C PHE A 158 3.64 10.79 -21.61
N ASN A 159 2.59 10.19 -22.16
CA ASN A 159 1.68 9.34 -21.41
C ASN A 159 2.34 8.02 -21.00
N HIS A 160 3.21 7.45 -21.86
CA HIS A 160 4.03 6.30 -21.50
C HIS A 160 5.04 6.63 -20.39
N TYR A 161 5.69 7.80 -20.45
CA TYR A 161 6.54 8.26 -19.36
C TYR A 161 5.76 8.39 -18.04
N THR A 162 4.61 9.07 -18.07
CA THR A 162 3.78 9.33 -16.88
C THR A 162 3.24 8.03 -16.27
N SER A 163 2.71 7.11 -17.08
CA SER A 163 2.18 5.83 -16.60
C SER A 163 3.28 4.94 -16.00
N ASN A 164 4.47 4.87 -16.61
CA ASN A 164 5.61 4.13 -16.03
C ASN A 164 6.06 4.71 -14.69
N LYS A 165 6.08 6.03 -14.55
CA LYS A 165 6.41 6.67 -13.27
C LYS A 165 5.31 6.51 -12.23
N ALA A 166 4.04 6.46 -12.63
CA ALA A 166 2.94 6.14 -11.73
C ALA A 166 3.09 4.71 -11.16
N LEU A 167 3.48 3.73 -11.99
CA LEU A 167 3.83 2.39 -11.52
C LEU A 167 5.03 2.39 -10.57
N GLU A 168 6.11 3.07 -10.94
CA GLU A 168 7.31 3.17 -10.10
C GLU A 168 6.98 3.75 -8.71
N ILE A 169 6.16 4.79 -8.66
CA ILE A 169 5.70 5.39 -7.39
C ILE A 169 4.76 4.45 -6.64
N THR A 170 3.91 3.68 -7.33
CA THR A 170 3.03 2.68 -6.70
C THR A 170 3.86 1.66 -5.92
N ASP A 171 4.90 1.11 -6.55
CA ASP A 171 5.81 0.17 -5.90
C ASP A 171 6.52 0.82 -4.71
N MET A 172 7.03 2.05 -4.87
CA MET A 172 7.68 2.78 -3.77
C MET A 172 6.73 3.07 -2.60
N VAL A 173 5.46 3.38 -2.85
CA VAL A 173 4.46 3.60 -1.79
C VAL A 173 4.25 2.31 -0.99
N HIS A 174 4.15 1.17 -1.66
CA HIS A 174 4.03 -0.12 -0.99
C HIS A 174 5.27 -0.46 -0.16
N GLU A 175 6.47 -0.32 -0.73
CA GLU A 175 7.74 -0.56 -0.04
C GLU A 175 7.94 0.40 1.14
N LEU A 176 7.59 1.68 0.98
CA LEU A 176 7.66 2.67 2.05
C LEU A 176 6.70 2.33 3.18
N ARG A 177 5.46 1.93 2.87
CA ARG A 177 4.48 1.57 3.88
C ARG A 177 4.93 0.35 4.68
N ASP A 178 5.47 -0.67 4.02
CA ASP A 178 6.07 -1.84 4.68
C ASP A 178 7.30 -1.45 5.52
N GLY A 179 8.21 -0.64 4.97
CA GLY A 179 9.40 -0.15 5.67
C GLY A 179 9.07 0.67 6.92
N VAL A 180 8.08 1.57 6.83
CA VAL A 180 7.59 2.36 7.98
C VAL A 180 6.91 1.48 9.02
N THR A 181 6.16 0.45 8.59
CA THR A 181 5.55 -0.52 9.51
C THR A 181 6.61 -1.28 10.31
N LYS A 182 7.64 -1.81 9.62
CA LYS A 182 8.78 -2.50 10.25
C LYS A 182 9.57 -1.57 11.18
N MET A 183 9.76 -0.31 10.78
CA MET A 183 10.39 0.71 11.61
C MET A 183 9.57 0.96 12.89
N ALA A 184 8.25 1.12 12.77
CA ALA A 184 7.35 1.32 13.92
C ALA A 184 7.35 0.13 14.88
N GLU A 185 7.34 -1.10 14.36
CA GLU A 185 7.47 -2.32 15.15
C GLU A 185 8.79 -2.35 15.93
N LYS A 186 9.90 -1.97 15.29
CA LYS A 186 11.21 -1.88 15.96
C LYS A 186 11.24 -0.77 17.00
N MET A 187 10.66 0.40 16.73
CA MET A 187 10.51 1.48 17.72
C MET A 187 9.72 1.00 18.95
N LYS A 188 8.69 0.17 18.76
CA LYS A 188 7.93 -0.43 19.87
C LYS A 188 8.79 -1.42 20.67
N LEU A 189 9.56 -2.28 20.00
CA LEU A 189 10.46 -3.23 20.66
C LEU A 189 11.57 -2.54 21.47
N GLU A 190 12.07 -1.41 20.99
CA GLU A 190 13.10 -0.61 21.66
C GLU A 190 12.55 0.37 22.71
N GLY A 191 11.23 0.34 22.98
CA GLY A 191 10.58 1.20 23.98
C GLY A 191 10.49 2.68 23.59
N VAL A 192 10.69 2.99 22.30
CA VAL A 192 10.57 4.34 21.73
C VAL A 192 9.10 4.73 21.55
N LEU A 193 8.23 3.78 21.17
CA LEU A 193 6.77 3.96 21.18
C LEU A 193 6.20 3.34 22.46
N GLY A 194 5.17 3.96 23.03
CA GLY A 194 4.45 3.46 24.20
C GLY A 194 3.73 2.14 23.92
N ASN A 195 3.46 1.37 24.98
CA ASN A 195 2.75 0.09 24.92
C ASN A 195 1.27 0.22 24.52
N THR A 196 0.75 1.44 24.38
CA THR A 196 -0.67 1.78 24.17
C THR A 196 -1.19 1.56 22.76
N VAL A 197 -0.31 1.29 21.78
CA VAL A 197 -0.77 0.99 20.42
C VAL A 197 -1.23 -0.47 20.35
N GLY A 198 -2.53 -0.66 20.57
CA GLY A 198 -3.27 -1.74 19.94
C GLY A 198 -2.99 -1.65 18.44
N TYR A 199 -2.51 -2.75 17.85
CA TYR A 199 -2.24 -2.89 16.43
C TYR A 199 -3.41 -2.33 15.61
N VAL A 200 -3.31 -1.09 15.14
CA VAL A 200 -4.29 -0.55 14.19
C VAL A 200 -3.88 -1.13 12.86
N SER A 201 -4.72 -2.04 12.34
CA SER A 201 -4.48 -2.66 11.05
C SER A 201 -4.24 -1.56 10.01
N PRO A 202 -3.14 -1.61 9.23
CA PRO A 202 -2.88 -0.62 8.19
C PRO A 202 -4.05 -0.45 7.19
N GLU A 203 -4.94 -1.44 7.09
CA GLU A 203 -6.16 -1.41 6.25
C GLU A 203 -7.31 -0.58 6.85
N SER A 204 -7.40 -0.44 8.18
CA SER A 204 -8.46 0.36 8.83
C SER A 204 -8.17 1.87 8.86
N LEU A 205 -6.96 2.26 8.45
CA LEU A 205 -6.44 3.63 8.50
C LEU A 205 -6.74 4.46 7.24
N VAL A 206 -7.25 3.85 6.17
CA VAL A 206 -7.58 4.58 4.93
C VAL A 206 -8.99 5.18 5.07
N PRO A 207 -9.15 6.52 5.07
CA PRO A 207 -10.48 7.12 5.14
C PRO A 207 -11.30 6.71 3.91
N SER A 208 -12.52 6.19 4.13
CA SER A 208 -13.45 5.77 3.07
C SER A 208 -13.72 6.88 2.03
N SER A 209 -13.51 8.15 2.40
CA SER A 209 -13.63 9.30 1.48
C SER A 209 -12.57 9.33 0.36
N ALA A 210 -11.46 8.61 0.49
CA ALA A 210 -10.45 8.47 -0.57
C ALA A 210 -11.00 7.73 -1.81
N PHE A 211 -11.98 6.86 -1.63
CA PHE A 211 -12.53 6.00 -2.70
C PHE A 211 -13.45 6.73 -3.69
N SER A 212 -13.85 7.98 -3.41
CA SER A 212 -14.84 8.73 -4.23
C SER A 212 -14.35 10.06 -4.79
N PHE A 213 -13.09 10.43 -4.55
CA PHE A 213 -12.61 11.78 -4.87
C PHE A 213 -12.41 12.02 -6.37
N TYR A 214 -11.94 11.00 -7.09
CA TYR A 214 -11.80 11.02 -8.54
C TYR A 214 -12.88 10.13 -9.14
N LYS A 215 -13.68 10.67 -10.08
CA LYS A 215 -14.72 9.88 -10.76
C LYS A 215 -14.04 8.71 -11.45
N ARG A 216 -14.59 7.50 -11.29
CA ARG A 216 -14.27 6.33 -12.12
C ARG A 216 -14.74 6.63 -13.56
N GLY A 217 -13.90 7.29 -14.33
CA GLY A 217 -14.14 7.84 -15.67
C GLY A 217 -12.85 8.42 -16.25
N GLU A 218 -12.91 8.96 -17.46
CA GLU A 218 -11.77 9.60 -18.14
C GLU A 218 -11.35 10.86 -17.38
N LEU A 219 -10.18 10.85 -16.72
CA LEU A 219 -9.61 12.05 -16.11
C LEU A 219 -9.23 13.04 -17.20
N ASP A 220 -9.61 14.31 -17.06
CA ASP A 220 -9.12 15.35 -17.97
C ASP A 220 -7.74 15.88 -17.53
N SER A 221 -7.15 16.78 -18.33
CA SER A 221 -5.84 17.37 -18.00
C SER A 221 -5.81 18.13 -16.65
N VAL A 222 -6.94 18.67 -16.19
CA VAL A 222 -7.04 19.39 -14.92
C VAL A 222 -7.13 18.41 -13.76
N ASP A 223 -7.90 17.32 -13.91
CA ASP A 223 -7.98 16.26 -12.91
C ASP A 223 -6.59 15.61 -12.68
N HIS A 224 -5.86 15.35 -13.76
CA HIS A 224 -4.49 14.85 -13.69
C HIS A 224 -3.52 15.83 -13.04
N HIS A 225 -3.66 17.13 -13.35
CA HIS A 225 -2.88 18.19 -12.73
C HIS A 225 -3.08 18.21 -11.21
N ASP A 226 -4.33 18.22 -10.76
CA ASP A 226 -4.68 18.27 -9.34
C ASP A 226 -4.21 17.01 -8.60
N LEU A 227 -4.33 15.82 -9.23
CA LEU A 227 -3.82 14.57 -8.68
C LEU A 227 -2.29 14.61 -8.49
N LEU A 228 -1.54 15.03 -9.52
CA LEU A 228 -0.08 15.16 -9.46
C LEU A 228 0.36 16.22 -8.44
N TYR A 229 -0.39 17.31 -8.32
CA TYR A 229 -0.16 18.33 -7.30
C TYR A 229 -0.29 17.75 -5.90
N CYS A 230 -1.36 16.99 -5.66
CA CYS A 230 -1.61 16.34 -4.37
C CYS A 230 -0.54 15.28 -4.07
N LEU A 231 -0.10 14.52 -5.06
CA LEU A 231 0.95 13.51 -4.92
C LEU A 231 2.27 14.14 -4.48
N ARG A 232 2.67 15.23 -5.16
CA ARG A 232 3.85 16.02 -4.80
C ARG A 232 3.77 16.60 -3.39
N ARG A 233 2.59 17.08 -2.99
CA ARG A 233 2.35 17.65 -1.65
C ARG A 233 2.50 16.58 -0.57
N ASP A 234 1.83 15.45 -0.74
CA ASP A 234 1.76 14.41 0.28
C ASP A 234 3.07 13.62 0.36
N SER A 235 3.77 13.40 -0.75
CA SER A 235 5.12 12.83 -0.75
C SER A 235 6.12 13.70 0.00
N ASN A 236 6.00 15.04 -0.12
CA ASN A 236 6.82 15.98 0.65
C ASN A 236 6.51 15.89 2.15
N LYS A 237 5.22 15.76 2.52
CA LYS A 237 4.80 15.57 3.91
C LYS A 237 5.41 14.29 4.49
N VAL A 238 5.27 13.15 3.80
CA VAL A 238 5.87 11.86 4.23
C VAL A 238 7.38 11.99 4.44
N LYS A 239 8.11 12.54 3.45
CA LYS A 239 9.56 12.77 3.54
C LYS A 239 9.93 13.61 4.77
N ASN A 240 9.22 14.72 5.01
CA ASN A 240 9.52 15.63 6.11
C ASN A 240 9.15 15.05 7.47
N TYR A 241 8.01 14.35 7.58
CA TYR A 241 7.58 13.72 8.83
C TYR A 241 8.54 12.60 9.24
N LEU A 242 9.03 11.80 8.28
CA LEU A 242 10.05 10.79 8.56
C LEU A 242 11.34 11.40 9.12
N ARG A 243 11.78 12.54 8.59
CA ARG A 243 12.94 13.28 9.13
C ARG A 243 12.67 13.79 10.54
N ILE A 244 11.51 14.41 10.77
CA ILE A 244 11.11 14.89 12.11
C ILE A 244 11.04 13.72 13.10
N LEU A 245 10.47 12.59 12.70
CA LEU A 245 10.37 11.38 13.51
C LEU A 245 11.75 10.82 13.87
N LYS A 246 12.70 10.81 12.93
CA LYS A 246 14.10 10.44 13.22
C LYS A 246 14.71 11.38 14.25
N CYS A 247 14.58 12.69 14.06
CA CYS A 247 15.22 13.70 14.91
C CYS A 247 14.63 13.79 16.33
N THR A 248 13.34 13.49 16.48
CA THR A 248 12.70 13.37 17.78
C THR A 248 13.01 12.04 18.48
N THR A 249 13.41 11.01 17.72
CA THR A 249 13.83 9.70 18.25
C THR A 249 15.30 9.69 18.65
N PHE A 250 16.17 10.34 17.87
CA PHE A 250 17.62 10.43 18.11
C PHE A 250 18.09 11.89 18.18
N PRO A 251 17.86 12.61 19.29
CA PRO A 251 18.34 13.98 19.45
C PRO A 251 19.88 14.00 19.43
N GLY A 252 20.47 14.72 18.47
CA GLY A 252 21.93 14.92 18.37
C GLY A 252 22.66 14.16 17.25
N LEU A 253 21.97 13.32 16.47
CA LEU A 253 22.45 12.93 15.14
C LEU A 253 22.15 14.07 14.15
N ASP A 254 22.95 14.18 13.07
CA ASP A 254 22.79 15.25 12.08
C ASP A 254 21.34 15.26 11.53
N CYS A 255 20.66 16.37 11.85
CA CYS A 255 19.25 16.70 11.71
C CYS A 255 19.17 18.20 11.38
#